data_AF-A0A7J2LZ77-F1
#
_entry.id   AF-A0A7J2LZ77-F1
#
_cell.length_a   1.000
_cell.length_b   1.000
_cell.length_c   1.000
_cell.angle_alpha   90.00
_cell.angle_beta   90.00
_cell.angle_gamma   90.00
#
_symmetry.space_group_name_H-M   'P 1'
#
loop_
_entity.id
_entity.type
_entity.pdbx_description
1 polymer ?
#
loop_
_entity_poly.entity_id
_entity_poly.type
_entity_poly.pdbx_seq_one_letter_code
_entity_poly.pdbx_strand_id
1 'polypeptide(L)'
;MALPLRVLVAGKGGVGKTTVSALLSHFLRDRGFRVLAVDADSVPNLGIALGLPPEVAGSIVPLVRNEELVEQRTGARPGLAWGVLFRVNPRVDDLAERYG
;
A
#
# COMPACT_ATOMS: atom_id res chain seq x y z
N MET A 1 -16.44 -18.67 3.91
CA MET A 1 -15.36 -18.26 2.99
C MET A 1 -14.05 -18.30 3.74
N ALA A 2 -12.96 -18.81 3.15
CA ALA A 2 -11.64 -18.75 3.77
C ALA A 2 -11.13 -17.30 3.79
N LEU A 3 -10.43 -16.91 4.86
CA LEU A 3 -9.78 -15.60 4.93
C LEU A 3 -8.61 -15.54 3.95
N PRO A 4 -8.38 -14.39 3.28
CA PRO A 4 -7.23 -14.24 2.38
C PRO A 4 -5.92 -14.34 3.16
N LEU A 5 -4.90 -14.95 2.56
CA LEU A 5 -3.55 -14.99 3.11
C LEU A 5 -2.98 -13.56 3.16
N ARG A 6 -2.50 -13.15 4.33
CA ARG A 6 -1.83 -11.85 4.55
C ARG A 6 -0.42 -12.11 5.05
N VAL A 7 0.58 -11.55 4.37
CA VAL A 7 1.99 -11.68 4.74
C VAL A 7 2.56 -10.30 5.00
N LEU A 8 3.17 -10.12 6.18
CA LEU A 8 3.90 -8.91 6.54
C LEU A 8 5.39 -9.22 6.58
N VAL A 9 6.19 -8.52 5.76
CA VAL A 9 7.65 -8.64 5.76
C VAL A 9 8.24 -7.49 6.58
N ALA A 10 8.70 -7.79 7.79
CA ALA A 10 9.23 -6.82 8.75
C ALA A 10 10.73 -7.06 9.05
N GLY A 11 11.42 -6.02 9.50
CA GLY A 11 12.86 -6.05 9.78
C GLY A 11 13.49 -4.66 9.79
N LYS A 12 14.78 -4.58 10.16
CA LYS A 12 15.53 -3.30 10.19
C LYS A 12 15.66 -2.67 8.78
N GLY A 13 16.14 -1.43 8.73
CA GLY A 13 16.52 -0.78 7.46
C GLY A 13 17.63 -1.57 6.76
N GLY A 14 17.57 -1.69 5.43
CA GLY A 14 18.63 -2.30 4.62
C GLY A 14 18.71 -3.84 4.62
N VAL A 15 17.89 -4.57 5.39
CA VAL A 15 17.95 -6.04 5.46
C VAL A 15 17.32 -6.79 4.26
N GLY A 16 16.88 -6.07 3.22
CA GLY A 16 16.31 -6.67 2.00
C GLY A 16 14.80 -6.93 2.01
N LYS A 17 14.03 -6.28 2.90
CA LYS A 17 12.56 -6.45 2.99
C LYS A 17 11.85 -6.31 1.65
N THR A 18 12.12 -5.21 0.94
CA THR A 18 11.50 -4.90 -0.36
C THR A 18 11.82 -5.98 -1.40
N THR A 19 13.06 -6.47 -1.42
CA THR A 19 13.48 -7.56 -2.31
C THR A 19 12.73 -8.85 -2.00
N VAL A 20 12.63 -9.22 -0.72
CA VAL A 20 11.88 -10.41 -0.30
C VAL A 20 10.40 -10.27 -0.65
N SER A 21 9.78 -9.10 -0.41
CA SER A 21 8.39 -8.83 -0.77
C SER A 21 8.14 -8.96 -2.28
N ALA A 22 9.04 -8.44 -3.12
CA ALA A 22 8.92 -8.55 -4.58
C ALA A 22 9.06 -10.01 -5.06
N LEU A 23 10.07 -10.73 -4.57
CA LEU A 23 10.28 -12.14 -4.92
C LEU A 23 9.12 -13.04 -4.45
N LEU A 24 8.61 -12.80 -3.25
CA LEU A 24 7.45 -13.53 -2.73
C LEU A 24 6.21 -13.24 -3.57
N SER A 25 6.01 -12.00 -4.01
CA SER A 25 4.89 -11.62 -4.88
C SER A 25 4.92 -12.38 -6.21
N HIS A 26 6.08 -12.42 -6.88
CA HIS A 26 6.28 -13.20 -8.10
C HIS A 26 6.06 -14.70 -7.87
N PHE A 27 6.64 -15.26 -6.80
CA PHE A 27 6.52 -16.67 -6.45
C PHE A 27 5.08 -17.12 -6.19
N LEU A 28 4.28 -16.27 -5.52
CA LEU A 28 2.85 -16.53 -5.28
C LEU A 28 2.05 -16.38 -6.56
N ARG A 29 2.31 -15.34 -7.36
CA ARG A 29 1.68 -15.15 -8.67
C ARG A 29 1.90 -16.36 -9.57
N ASP A 30 3.13 -16.90 -9.61
CA ASP A 30 3.47 -18.06 -10.44
C ASP A 30 2.77 -19.36 -10.01
N ARG A 31 2.28 -19.41 -8.77
CA ARG A 31 1.42 -20.49 -8.26
C ARG A 31 -0.07 -20.26 -8.51
N GLY A 32 -0.43 -19.22 -9.26
CA GLY A 32 -1.81 -18.90 -9.60
C GLY A 32 -2.57 -18.10 -8.53
N PHE A 33 -1.87 -17.55 -7.53
CA PHE A 33 -2.52 -16.64 -6.58
C PHE A 33 -2.69 -15.26 -7.19
N ARG A 34 -3.84 -14.62 -6.92
CA ARG A 34 -4.00 -13.18 -7.12
C ARG A 34 -3.27 -12.46 -5.99
N VAL A 35 -2.30 -11.62 -6.32
CA VAL A 35 -1.41 -10.96 -5.35
C VAL A 35 -1.63 -9.46 -5.39
N LEU A 36 -1.95 -8.87 -4.25
CA LEU A 36 -1.87 -7.43 -4.01
C LEU A 36 -0.61 -7.14 -3.20
N ALA A 37 0.36 -6.48 -3.83
CA ALA A 37 1.62 -6.07 -3.20
C ALA A 37 1.49 -4.62 -2.69
N VAL A 38 1.83 -4.39 -1.42
CA VAL A 38 1.68 -3.09 -0.74
C VAL A 38 3.02 -2.64 -0.18
N ASP A 39 3.41 -1.40 -0.47
CA ASP A 39 4.56 -0.73 0.12
C ASP A 39 4.07 0.29 1.15
N ALA A 40 4.60 0.21 2.37
CA ALA A 40 4.26 1.10 3.48
C ALA A 40 5.43 2.00 3.88
N ASP A 41 6.54 1.95 3.15
CA ASP A 41 7.69 2.81 3.39
C ASP A 41 7.45 4.23 2.87
N SER A 42 8.06 5.22 3.52
CA SER A 42 7.96 6.65 3.12
C SER A 42 8.63 6.94 1.78
N VAL A 43 9.59 6.10 1.38
CA VAL A 43 10.26 6.13 0.07
C VAL A 43 9.99 4.78 -0.61
N PRO A 44 8.89 4.66 -1.38
CA PRO A 44 8.46 3.38 -1.92
C PRO A 44 9.42 2.92 -3.02
N ASN A 45 9.84 1.65 -2.94
CA ASN A 45 10.72 1.02 -3.91
C ASN A 45 10.17 -0.31 -4.45
N LEU A 46 9.03 -0.77 -3.92
CA LEU A 46 8.46 -2.06 -4.31
C LEU A 46 8.09 -2.14 -5.79
N GLY A 47 7.55 -1.06 -6.38
CA GLY A 47 7.19 -1.04 -7.81
C GLY A 47 8.38 -1.31 -8.73
N ILE A 48 9.52 -0.66 -8.45
CA ILE A 48 10.78 -0.88 -9.17
C ILE A 48 11.28 -2.31 -8.93
N ALA A 49 11.24 -2.79 -7.68
CA ALA A 49 11.65 -4.15 -7.34
C ALA A 49 10.79 -5.24 -8.00
N LEU A 50 9.52 -4.93 -8.30
CA LEU A 50 8.61 -5.79 -9.07
C LEU A 50 8.90 -5.78 -10.58
N GLY A 51 9.76 -4.87 -11.05
CA GLY A 51 10.17 -4.76 -12.45
C GLY A 51 9.45 -3.68 -13.24
N LEU A 52 8.73 -2.75 -12.59
CA LEU A 52 8.17 -1.59 -13.29
C LEU A 52 9.31 -0.65 -13.74
N PRO A 53 9.21 -0.06 -14.94
CA PRO A 53 10.10 1.02 -15.35
C PRO A 53 10.08 2.16 -14.31
N PRO A 54 11.22 2.81 -14.01
CA PRO A 54 11.28 3.89 -13.01
C PRO A 54 10.27 5.01 -13.26
N GLU A 55 9.99 5.34 -14.52
CA GLU A 55 9.05 6.38 -14.93
C GLU A 55 7.61 5.99 -14.57
N VAL A 56 7.26 4.72 -14.80
CA VAL A 56 5.95 4.17 -14.44
C VAL A 56 5.80 4.10 -12.92
N ALA A 57 6.82 3.59 -12.23
CA ALA A 57 6.81 3.50 -10.77
C ALA A 57 6.69 4.89 -10.11
N GLY A 58 7.38 5.90 -10.66
CA GLY A 58 7.31 7.29 -10.20
C GLY A 58 5.97 7.98 -10.47
N SER A 59 5.19 7.49 -11.42
CA SER A 59 3.84 8.01 -11.73
C SER A 59 2.75 7.47 -10.79
N ILE A 60 3.05 6.43 -10.01
CA ILE A 60 2.09 5.85 -9.06
C ILE A 60 1.78 6.89 -7.98
N VAL A 61 0.51 7.29 -7.91
CA VAL A 61 0.03 8.19 -6.85
C VAL A 61 -0.19 7.37 -5.57
N PRO A 62 0.55 7.63 -4.47
CA PRO A 62 0.34 6.92 -3.22
C PRO A 62 -1.06 7.22 -2.65
N LEU A 63 -1.68 6.23 -1.99
CA LEU A 63 -3.01 6.39 -1.38
C LEU A 63 -3.07 7.57 -0.40
N VAL A 64 -1.97 7.85 0.32
CA VAL A 64 -1.86 8.97 1.26
C VAL A 64 -1.91 10.35 0.60
N ARG A 65 -1.72 10.43 -0.73
CA ARG A 65 -1.86 11.67 -1.52
C ARG A 65 -3.24 11.83 -2.15
N ASN A 66 -4.13 10.87 -1.98
CA ASN A 66 -5.52 10.98 -2.43
C ASN A 66 -6.33 11.74 -1.39
N GLU A 67 -6.44 13.07 -1.54
CA GLU A 67 -7.15 13.94 -0.59
C GLU A 67 -8.60 13.53 -0.37
N GLU A 68 -9.30 13.14 -1.45
CA GLU A 68 -10.70 12.72 -1.38
C GLU A 68 -10.85 11.45 -0.55
N LEU A 69 -9.97 10.47 -0.75
CA LEU A 69 -9.96 9.25 0.06
C LEU A 69 -9.61 9.57 1.52
N VAL A 70 -8.61 10.43 1.76
CA VAL A 70 -8.23 10.83 3.13
C VAL A 70 -9.40 11.51 3.83
N GLU A 71 -10.09 12.44 3.17
CA GLU A 71 -11.27 13.11 3.71
C GLU A 71 -12.43 12.13 3.95
N GLN A 72 -12.74 11.26 2.99
CA GLN A 72 -13.77 10.23 3.12
C GLN A 72 -13.54 9.31 4.33
N ARG A 73 -12.27 8.99 4.63
CA ARG A 73 -11.90 8.05 5.69
C ARG A 73 -11.77 8.72 7.05
N THR A 74 -11.14 9.88 7.09
CA THR A 74 -10.78 10.57 8.34
C THR A 74 -11.78 11.64 8.76
N GLY A 75 -12.65 12.09 7.85
CA GLY A 75 -13.54 13.23 8.06
C GLY A 75 -12.84 14.59 8.01
N ALA A 76 -11.54 14.62 7.68
CA ALA A 76 -10.75 15.84 7.62
C ALA A 76 -9.95 15.90 6.32
N ARG A 77 -10.15 16.96 5.55
CA ARG A 77 -9.33 17.22 4.37
C ARG A 77 -7.96 17.79 4.79
N PRO A 78 -6.85 17.31 4.21
CA PRO A 78 -5.55 17.94 4.41
C PRO A 78 -5.62 19.45 4.11
N GLY A 79 -5.12 20.28 5.04
CA GLY A 79 -5.07 21.73 4.88
C GLY A 79 -6.29 22.51 5.39
N LEU A 80 -7.38 21.85 5.82
CA LEU A 80 -8.48 22.53 6.51
C LEU A 80 -8.12 22.82 7.99
N ALA A 81 -8.48 24.02 8.44
CA ALA A 81 -8.07 24.59 9.72
C ALA A 81 -8.85 24.04 10.94
N TRP A 82 -8.25 24.25 12.11
CA TRP A 82 -8.69 23.94 13.49
C TRP A 82 -10.20 23.69 13.70
N GLY A 83 -10.52 22.62 14.45
CA GLY A 83 -11.89 22.29 14.85
C GLY A 83 -12.53 21.13 14.07
N VAL A 84 -11.84 20.59 13.06
CA VAL A 84 -12.28 19.37 12.36
C VAL A 84 -12.18 18.14 13.27
N LEU A 85 -13.23 17.32 13.26
CA LEU A 85 -13.25 16.04 13.96
C LEU A 85 -12.46 15.00 13.14
N PHE A 86 -11.24 14.71 13.58
CA PHE A 86 -10.38 13.73 12.91
C PHE A 86 -10.61 12.31 13.46
N ARG A 87 -11.00 11.39 12.58
CA ARG A 87 -11.10 9.97 12.91
C ARG A 87 -9.72 9.30 12.86
N VAL A 88 -9.17 9.01 14.05
CA VAL A 88 -7.84 8.37 14.22
C VAL A 88 -7.83 6.91 13.73
N ASN A 89 -8.97 6.21 13.79
CA ASN A 89 -9.08 4.82 13.36
C ASN A 89 -10.10 4.67 12.21
N PRO A 90 -9.75 5.10 10.98
CA PRO A 90 -10.62 4.93 9.83
C PRO A 90 -10.76 3.46 9.45
N ARG A 91 -11.94 3.06 8.95
CA ARG A 91 -12.10 1.74 8.30
C ARG A 91 -11.46 1.76 6.92
N VAL A 92 -10.67 0.73 6.63
CA VAL A 92 -9.87 0.60 5.38
C VAL A 92 -9.89 -0.81 4.82
N ASP A 93 -10.72 -1.69 5.39
CA ASP A 93 -10.82 -3.10 5.01
C ASP A 93 -11.29 -3.29 3.55
N ASP A 94 -12.07 -2.35 3.03
CA ASP A 94 -12.55 -2.33 1.66
C ASP A 94 -11.49 -1.95 0.61
N LEU A 95 -10.38 -1.32 1.03
CA LEU A 95 -9.35 -0.85 0.09
C LEU A 95 -8.65 -2.01 -0.63
N ALA A 96 -8.46 -3.13 0.06
CA ALA A 96 -7.84 -4.31 -0.55
C ALA A 96 -8.72 -4.90 -1.66
N GLU A 97 -10.05 -4.83 -1.51
CA GLU A 97 -11.01 -5.30 -2.53
C GLU A 97 -11.10 -4.34 -3.72
N ARG A 98 -10.96 -3.03 -3.46
CA ARG A 98 -11.02 -2.00 -4.51
C ARG A 98 -9.79 -1.96 -5.40
N TYR A 99 -8.60 -2.17 -4.82
CA TYR A 99 -7.31 -1.99 -5.52
C TYR A 99 -6.59 -3.30 -5.86
N GLY A 100 -6.97 -4.43 -5.26
CA GLY A 100 -6.40 -5.76 -5.54
C GLY A 100 -7.20 -6.49 -6.59
#